data_AF-X1BZU7-F1
#
_entry.id   AF-X1BZU7-F1
#
_cell.length_a   1.000
_cell.length_b   1.000
_cell.length_c   1.000
_cell.angle_alpha   90.00
_cell.angle_beta   90.00
_cell.angle_gamma   90.00
#
_symmetry.space_group_name_H-M   'P 1'
#
loop_
_entity.id
_entity.type
_entity.pdbx_description
1 polymer ?
#
loop_
_entity_poly.entity_id
_entity_poly.type
_entity_poly.pdbx_seq_one_letter_code
_entity_poly.pdbx_strand_id
1 'polypeptide(L)'
;LDISDIEKPIAYRVFLTSGDTVGRFSGEGTLTLSPHNPLDLKAIQSDARLKITNWELEEVLAILASRGDYPSGKGRLNADLTLQGSSAKALDLKGKLSLNQLELWGGPLGADHPRIKGISTEIIASISQGVLSLKQLSLQSSLANASAQGSVTGQGQKQFQGSADINLAEVFSQLPHTLKLREDTTLSEGKLALSASIKSTEEVTAFESTARVNRLKGIRKGKPIAWNQPISIKASGKKSALGIRIDNLSLRSSFLNGDGQGDLGNMRVTLSADLAAALRELKKFVD
;
A
#
# COMPACT_ATOMS: atom_id res chain seq x y z
N LEU A 1 -1.85 -27.45 -24.44
CA LEU A 1 -1.77 -28.14 -23.14
C LEU A 1 -1.87 -29.62 -23.44
N ASP A 2 -0.80 -30.36 -23.21
CA ASP A 2 -0.81 -31.82 -23.30
C ASP A 2 -0.99 -32.34 -21.87
N ILE A 3 -2.16 -32.92 -21.59
CA ILE A 3 -2.50 -33.48 -20.27
C ILE A 3 -2.71 -34.98 -20.49
N SER A 4 -1.65 -35.67 -20.85
CA SER A 4 -1.65 -37.12 -21.03
C SER A 4 -1.56 -37.88 -19.71
N ASP A 5 -1.07 -37.23 -18.65
CA ASP A 5 -0.81 -37.82 -17.33
C ASP A 5 -0.72 -36.71 -16.26
N ILE A 6 -1.61 -36.74 -15.26
CA ILE A 6 -1.67 -35.71 -14.20
C ILE A 6 -0.54 -35.87 -13.17
N GLU A 7 0.14 -37.03 -13.15
CA GLU A 7 1.30 -37.28 -12.29
C GLU A 7 2.58 -36.67 -12.87
N LYS A 8 2.58 -36.33 -14.17
CA LYS A 8 3.71 -35.68 -14.84
C LYS A 8 3.58 -34.15 -14.76
N PRO A 9 4.71 -33.41 -14.70
CA PRO A 9 4.68 -31.95 -14.72
C PRO A 9 3.97 -31.45 -15.98
N ILE A 10 2.89 -30.70 -15.78
CA ILE A 10 2.15 -30.08 -16.89
C ILE A 10 2.91 -28.82 -17.29
N ALA A 11 3.58 -28.89 -18.43
CA ALA A 11 4.22 -27.73 -19.04
C ALA A 11 3.16 -26.86 -19.72
N TYR A 12 3.17 -25.56 -19.42
CA TYR A 12 2.31 -24.60 -20.09
C TYR A 12 3.11 -23.43 -20.60
N ARG A 13 2.57 -22.83 -21.67
CA ARG A 13 3.05 -21.57 -22.21
C ARG A 13 1.84 -20.78 -22.68
N VAL A 14 1.71 -19.55 -22.20
CA VAL A 14 0.63 -18.64 -22.56
C VAL A 14 1.25 -17.37 -23.12
N PHE A 15 0.73 -16.89 -24.24
CA PHE A 15 1.09 -15.61 -24.81
C PHE A 15 -0.17 -14.83 -25.14
N LEU A 16 -0.22 -13.58 -24.67
CA LEU A 16 -1.25 -12.62 -25.03
C LEU A 16 -0.57 -11.32 -25.45
N THR A 17 -1.21 -10.62 -26.37
CA THR A 17 -0.80 -9.27 -26.77
C THR A 17 -1.90 -8.30 -26.36
N SER A 18 -1.56 -7.12 -25.85
CA SER A 18 -2.54 -6.07 -25.53
C SER A 18 -3.21 -5.53 -26.78
N GLY A 19 -4.31 -4.80 -26.60
CA GLY A 19 -5.07 -4.16 -27.68
C GLY A 19 -4.24 -3.22 -28.56
N ASP A 20 -3.27 -2.51 -27.97
CA ASP A 20 -2.33 -1.63 -28.70
C ASP A 20 -1.22 -2.38 -29.47
N THR A 21 -1.19 -3.72 -29.41
CA THR A 21 -0.19 -4.61 -30.02
C THR A 21 1.25 -4.47 -29.50
N VAL A 22 1.50 -3.57 -28.55
CA VAL A 22 2.84 -3.30 -27.99
C VAL A 22 3.08 -4.14 -26.74
N GLY A 23 2.09 -4.18 -25.86
CA GLY A 23 2.15 -4.92 -24.62
C GLY A 23 2.10 -6.43 -24.83
N ARG A 24 2.91 -7.14 -24.05
CA ARG A 24 3.01 -8.60 -24.12
C ARG A 24 2.86 -9.19 -22.73
N PHE A 25 2.06 -10.24 -22.66
CA PHE A 25 1.99 -11.15 -21.53
C PHE A 25 2.55 -12.49 -21.98
N SER A 26 3.50 -13.02 -21.22
CA SER A 26 4.01 -14.37 -21.41
C SER A 26 4.08 -15.08 -20.06
N GLY A 27 3.49 -16.26 -19.98
CA GLY A 27 3.64 -17.14 -18.83
C GLY A 27 4.19 -18.48 -19.29
N GLU A 28 5.16 -19.03 -18.57
CA GLU A 28 5.62 -20.39 -18.78
C GLU A 28 5.92 -21.06 -17.46
N GLY A 29 5.79 -22.37 -17.42
CA GLY A 29 6.13 -23.10 -16.22
C GLY A 29 5.69 -24.55 -16.24
N THR A 30 5.98 -25.19 -15.12
CA THR A 30 5.50 -26.52 -14.81
C THR A 30 4.61 -26.47 -13.58
N LEU A 31 3.57 -27.29 -13.60
CA LEU A 31 2.68 -27.52 -12.47
C LEU A 31 2.52 -29.02 -12.30
N THR A 32 2.85 -29.52 -11.12
CA THR A 32 2.54 -30.91 -10.73
C THR A 32 1.40 -30.86 -9.71
N LEU A 33 0.33 -31.59 -10.03
CA LEU A 33 -0.87 -31.72 -9.19
C LEU A 33 -0.83 -33.05 -8.44
N SER A 34 -1.62 -33.18 -7.37
CA SER A 34 -1.72 -34.47 -6.67
C SER A 34 -2.51 -35.49 -7.50
N PRO A 35 -2.01 -36.75 -7.63
CA PRO A 35 -2.68 -37.81 -8.38
C PRO A 35 -4.07 -38.16 -7.83
N HIS A 36 -4.23 -38.07 -6.51
CA HIS A 36 -5.45 -38.49 -5.81
C HIS A 36 -6.47 -37.35 -5.65
N ASN A 37 -6.00 -36.10 -5.60
CA ASN A 37 -6.86 -34.92 -5.53
C ASN A 37 -6.16 -33.71 -6.20
N PRO A 38 -6.47 -33.40 -7.46
CA PRO A 38 -5.86 -32.29 -8.20
C PRO A 38 -6.07 -30.91 -7.55
N LEU A 39 -7.04 -30.79 -6.63
CA LEU A 39 -7.34 -29.57 -5.88
C LEU A 39 -6.63 -29.50 -4.53
N ASP A 40 -5.81 -30.50 -4.17
CA ASP A 40 -5.00 -30.45 -2.96
C ASP A 40 -3.85 -29.45 -3.10
N LEU A 41 -4.13 -28.22 -2.68
CA LEU A 41 -3.16 -27.12 -2.66
C LEU A 41 -1.92 -27.40 -1.81
N LYS A 42 -1.93 -28.44 -0.95
CA LYS A 42 -0.78 -28.85 -0.13
C LYS A 42 0.22 -29.71 -0.90
N ALA A 43 -0.18 -30.26 -2.04
CA ALA A 43 0.66 -31.12 -2.87
C ALA A 43 1.15 -30.43 -4.16
N ILE A 44 0.90 -29.12 -4.32
CA ILE A 44 1.33 -28.39 -5.52
C ILE A 44 2.85 -28.24 -5.52
N GLN A 45 3.45 -28.61 -6.65
CA GLN A 45 4.80 -28.21 -7.02
C GLN A 45 4.73 -27.33 -8.26
N SER A 46 5.44 -26.21 -8.23
CA SER A 46 5.46 -25.26 -9.34
C SER A 46 6.87 -24.75 -9.59
N ASP A 47 7.21 -24.64 -10.86
CA ASP A 47 8.26 -23.74 -11.35
C ASP A 47 7.62 -22.91 -12.46
N ALA A 48 7.08 -21.76 -12.07
CA ALA A 48 6.31 -20.88 -12.92
C ALA A 48 6.95 -19.51 -13.00
N ARG A 49 7.00 -18.96 -14.21
CA ARG A 49 7.40 -17.59 -14.49
C ARG A 49 6.32 -16.89 -15.28
N LEU A 50 5.96 -15.70 -14.82
CA LEU A 50 5.03 -14.81 -15.48
C LEU A 50 5.76 -13.49 -15.77
N LYS A 51 5.71 -13.07 -17.03
CA LYS A 51 6.30 -11.82 -17.48
C LYS A 51 5.28 -10.99 -18.23
N ILE A 52 5.13 -9.74 -17.81
CA ILE A 52 4.34 -8.70 -18.47
C ILE A 52 5.32 -7.62 -18.93
N THR A 53 5.23 -7.21 -20.18
CA THR A 53 6.05 -6.14 -20.74
C THR A 53 5.13 -5.11 -21.41
N ASN A 54 5.23 -3.85 -20.99
CA ASN A 54 4.51 -2.71 -21.56
C ASN A 54 2.99 -2.89 -21.71
N TRP A 55 2.34 -3.55 -20.75
CA TRP A 55 0.90 -3.74 -20.81
C TRP A 55 0.17 -2.43 -20.54
N GLU A 56 -0.63 -2.00 -21.51
CA GLU A 56 -1.45 -0.81 -21.39
C GLU A 56 -2.60 -1.00 -20.40
N LEU A 57 -2.81 -0.01 -19.54
CA LEU A 57 -3.82 -0.08 -18.48
C LEU A 57 -5.08 0.72 -18.76
N GLU A 58 -5.14 1.47 -19.86
CA GLU A 58 -6.24 2.40 -20.10
C GLU A 58 -7.61 1.72 -20.10
N GLU A 59 -7.76 0.62 -20.85
CA GLU A 59 -9.00 -0.15 -20.88
C GLU A 59 -9.36 -0.75 -19.52
N VAL A 60 -8.36 -1.27 -18.79
CA VAL A 60 -8.57 -1.87 -17.45
C VAL A 60 -9.05 -0.81 -16.47
N LEU A 61 -8.43 0.38 -16.49
CA LEU A 61 -8.80 1.50 -15.64
C LEU A 61 -10.18 2.06 -16.02
N ALA A 62 -10.52 2.11 -17.31
CA ALA A 62 -11.85 2.49 -17.76
C ALA A 62 -12.94 1.51 -17.27
N ILE A 63 -12.68 0.19 -17.32
CA ILE A 63 -13.59 -0.82 -16.76
C ILE A 63 -13.77 -0.61 -15.24
N LEU A 64 -12.69 -0.34 -14.50
CA LEU A 64 -12.78 -0.05 -13.07
C LEU A 64 -13.58 1.22 -12.79
N ALA A 65 -13.32 2.31 -13.51
CA ALA A 65 -14.04 3.58 -13.39
C ALA A 65 -15.53 3.43 -13.72
N SER A 66 -15.90 2.56 -14.68
CA SER A 66 -17.32 2.28 -14.97
C SER A 66 -18.08 1.56 -13.85
N ARG A 67 -17.37 0.96 -12.88
CA ARG A 67 -17.94 0.12 -11.83
C ARG A 67 -18.07 0.82 -10.48
N GLY A 68 -17.59 2.06 -10.34
CA GLY A 68 -17.65 2.79 -9.08
C GLY A 68 -16.91 4.11 -9.11
N ASP A 69 -16.71 4.70 -7.94
CA ASP A 69 -15.96 5.96 -7.80
C ASP A 69 -14.44 5.70 -7.82
N TYR A 70 -13.96 5.26 -8.98
CA TYR A 70 -12.54 5.04 -9.26
C TYR A 70 -12.07 5.99 -10.36
N PRO A 71 -10.82 6.47 -10.29
CA PRO A 71 -10.27 7.28 -11.36
C PRO A 71 -10.11 6.44 -12.64
N SER A 72 -10.40 7.07 -13.77
CA SER A 72 -9.87 6.61 -15.06
C SER A 72 -8.38 6.92 -15.13
N GLY A 73 -7.68 6.32 -16.09
CA GLY A 73 -6.27 6.55 -16.22
C GLY A 73 -5.65 5.83 -17.38
N LYS A 74 -4.36 6.05 -17.58
CA LYS A 74 -3.52 5.32 -18.52
C LYS A 74 -2.14 5.11 -17.92
N GLY A 75 -1.41 4.14 -18.43
CA GLY A 75 -0.06 3.82 -17.99
C GLY A 75 0.37 2.46 -18.50
N ARG A 76 1.64 2.12 -18.27
CA ARG A 76 2.22 0.87 -18.73
C ARG A 76 2.75 0.02 -17.58
N LEU A 77 2.22 -1.18 -17.46
CA LEU A 77 2.61 -2.19 -16.48
C LEU A 77 3.68 -3.12 -17.06
N ASN A 78 4.71 -3.36 -16.25
CA ASN A 78 5.65 -4.45 -16.43
C ASN A 78 5.65 -5.31 -15.16
N ALA A 79 5.81 -6.61 -15.32
CA ALA A 79 5.92 -7.54 -14.22
C ALA A 79 6.87 -8.68 -14.58
N ASP A 80 7.65 -9.14 -13.61
CA ASP A 80 8.41 -10.39 -13.68
C ASP A 80 8.19 -11.10 -12.34
N LEU A 81 7.40 -12.18 -12.37
CA LEU A 81 7.01 -12.97 -11.21
C LEU A 81 7.53 -14.39 -11.39
N THR A 82 8.13 -14.94 -10.34
CA THR A 82 8.56 -16.33 -10.27
C THR A 82 7.93 -17.00 -9.06
N LEU A 83 7.34 -18.17 -9.27
CA LEU A 83 6.80 -19.03 -8.24
C LEU A 83 7.53 -20.38 -8.32
N GLN A 84 8.27 -20.74 -7.28
CA GLN A 84 9.17 -21.90 -7.31
C GLN A 84 9.06 -22.74 -6.05
N GLY A 85 9.08 -24.06 -6.20
CA GLY A 85 9.13 -25.02 -5.11
C GLY A 85 7.83 -25.79 -4.92
N SER A 86 7.58 -26.25 -3.70
CA SER A 86 6.39 -27.04 -3.38
C SER A 86 5.77 -26.63 -2.05
N SER A 87 4.45 -26.61 -2.00
CA SER A 87 3.68 -26.30 -0.78
C SER A 87 3.98 -27.26 0.38
N ALA A 88 4.43 -28.48 0.08
CA ALA A 88 4.84 -29.48 1.08
C ALA A 88 6.19 -29.16 1.77
N LYS A 89 7.10 -28.45 1.08
CA LYS A 89 8.41 -28.06 1.64
C LYS A 89 8.49 -26.54 1.81
N ALA A 90 8.64 -25.84 0.70
CA ALA A 90 8.64 -24.39 0.60
C ALA A 90 8.24 -24.00 -0.82
N LEU A 91 7.26 -23.09 -0.92
CA LEU A 91 6.84 -22.45 -2.15
C LEU A 91 7.21 -20.98 -2.07
N ASP A 92 8.21 -20.56 -2.84
CA ASP A 92 8.72 -19.20 -2.86
C ASP A 92 8.08 -18.39 -4.00
N LEU A 93 7.65 -17.18 -3.69
CA LEU A 93 7.19 -16.17 -4.64
C LEU A 93 8.18 -15.00 -4.63
N LYS A 94 8.72 -14.66 -5.79
CA LYS A 94 9.48 -13.43 -6.00
C LYS A 94 8.87 -12.66 -7.15
N GLY A 95 8.77 -11.36 -7.02
CA GLY A 95 8.13 -10.53 -8.02
C GLY A 95 8.70 -9.13 -8.07
N LYS A 96 8.88 -8.62 -9.28
CA LYS A 96 9.15 -7.21 -9.56
C LYS A 96 8.05 -6.67 -10.45
N LEU A 97 7.46 -5.55 -10.08
CA LEU A 97 6.45 -4.86 -10.86
C LEU A 97 6.91 -3.42 -11.07
N SER A 98 6.70 -2.90 -12.27
CA SER A 98 6.87 -1.48 -12.52
C SER A 98 5.74 -0.91 -13.32
N LEU A 99 5.35 0.31 -12.95
CA LEU A 99 4.35 1.10 -13.62
C LEU A 99 5.01 2.36 -14.14
N ASN A 100 4.91 2.60 -15.44
CA ASN A 100 5.51 3.78 -16.06
C ASN A 100 4.42 4.70 -16.60
N GLN A 101 4.67 6.01 -16.51
CA GLN A 101 3.82 7.06 -17.09
C GLN A 101 2.35 6.91 -16.67
N LEU A 102 2.11 6.68 -15.38
CA LEU A 102 0.75 6.62 -14.86
C LEU A 102 0.16 8.02 -14.84
N GLU A 103 -0.95 8.21 -15.55
CA GLU A 103 -1.79 9.39 -15.46
C GLU A 103 -3.18 8.94 -15.00
N LEU A 104 -3.77 9.64 -14.04
CA LEU A 104 -5.12 9.38 -13.55
C LEU A 104 -5.99 10.63 -13.70
N TRP A 105 -7.30 10.44 -13.83
CA TRP A 105 -8.27 11.54 -13.89
C TRP A 105 -9.68 11.07 -13.52
N GLY A 106 -10.54 12.01 -13.13
CA GLY A 106 -11.93 11.74 -12.79
C GLY A 106 -12.12 10.98 -11.47
N GLY A 107 -13.35 10.55 -11.21
CA GLY A 107 -13.74 9.91 -9.94
C GLY A 107 -13.42 10.81 -8.73
N PRO A 108 -12.80 10.27 -7.66
CA PRO A 108 -12.52 11.02 -6.44
C PRO A 108 -11.42 12.09 -6.60
N LEU A 109 -10.72 12.10 -7.74
CA LEU A 109 -9.70 13.11 -8.05
C LEU A 109 -10.33 14.42 -8.56
N GLY A 110 -11.59 14.40 -8.98
CA GLY A 110 -12.27 15.56 -9.55
C GLY A 110 -11.51 16.15 -10.74
N ALA A 111 -11.07 17.40 -10.60
CA ALA A 111 -10.31 18.13 -11.61
C ALA A 111 -8.80 17.93 -11.52
N ASP A 112 -8.29 17.12 -10.58
CA ASP A 112 -6.88 16.83 -10.48
C ASP A 112 -6.46 15.72 -11.46
N HIS A 113 -5.28 15.88 -12.06
CA HIS A 113 -4.71 14.96 -13.05
C HIS A 113 -3.29 14.54 -12.64
N PRO A 114 -3.15 13.71 -11.59
CA PRO A 114 -1.83 13.29 -11.11
C PRO A 114 -1.08 12.49 -12.18
N ARG A 115 0.22 12.73 -12.25
CA ARG A 115 1.15 12.06 -13.18
C ARG A 115 2.33 11.48 -12.41
N ILE A 116 2.37 10.16 -12.33
CA ILE A 116 3.45 9.42 -11.66
C ILE A 116 4.35 8.81 -12.72
N LYS A 117 5.59 9.32 -12.79
CA LYS A 117 6.57 8.89 -13.81
C LYS A 117 6.89 7.40 -13.71
N GLY A 118 7.08 6.90 -12.49
CA GLY A 118 7.48 5.54 -12.22
C GLY A 118 7.01 5.09 -10.83
N ILE A 119 6.46 3.90 -10.77
CA ILE A 119 6.24 3.14 -9.53
C ILE A 119 6.98 1.83 -9.68
N SER A 120 7.76 1.45 -8.68
CA SER A 120 8.42 0.15 -8.62
C SER A 120 7.98 -0.58 -7.37
N THR A 121 7.67 -1.85 -7.51
CA THR A 121 7.28 -2.73 -6.40
C THR A 121 8.06 -4.03 -6.46
N GLU A 122 8.60 -4.45 -5.32
CA GLU A 122 9.23 -5.76 -5.18
C GLU A 122 8.51 -6.54 -4.09
N ILE A 123 8.24 -7.82 -4.36
CA ILE A 123 7.62 -8.75 -3.42
C ILE A 123 8.49 -10.01 -3.30
N ILE A 124 8.74 -10.41 -2.07
CA ILE A 124 9.38 -11.68 -1.71
C ILE A 124 8.52 -12.31 -0.63
N ALA A 125 7.90 -13.43 -0.96
CA ALA A 125 7.07 -14.21 -0.06
C ALA A 125 7.42 -15.70 -0.15
N SER A 126 7.04 -16.46 0.88
CA SER A 126 7.24 -17.90 0.91
C SER A 126 6.15 -18.57 1.73
N ILE A 127 5.71 -19.75 1.31
CA ILE A 127 4.83 -20.62 2.08
C ILE A 127 5.62 -21.86 2.48
N SER A 128 5.80 -22.12 3.77
CA SER A 128 6.49 -23.31 4.26
C SER A 128 5.86 -23.77 5.58
N GLN A 129 5.64 -25.08 5.71
CA GLN A 129 5.09 -25.69 6.93
C GLN A 129 3.79 -25.02 7.44
N GLY A 130 2.91 -24.61 6.52
CA GLY A 130 1.67 -23.91 6.85
C GLY A 130 1.85 -22.46 7.32
N VAL A 131 3.05 -21.89 7.19
CA VAL A 131 3.33 -20.48 7.46
C VAL A 131 3.52 -19.74 6.13
N LEU A 132 2.62 -18.80 5.85
CA LEU A 132 2.81 -17.79 4.80
C LEU A 132 3.66 -16.67 5.37
N SER A 133 4.84 -16.40 4.79
CA SER A 133 5.72 -15.31 5.17
C SER A 133 5.87 -14.33 4.02
N LEU A 134 5.53 -13.06 4.26
CA LEU A 134 5.93 -11.93 3.44
C LEU A 134 7.27 -11.43 3.97
N LYS A 135 8.37 -11.86 3.36
CA LYS A 135 9.72 -11.44 3.75
C LYS A 135 9.95 -9.97 3.44
N GLN A 136 9.44 -9.52 2.28
CA GLN A 136 9.56 -8.15 1.84
C GLN A 136 8.43 -7.80 0.87
N LEU A 137 7.81 -6.65 1.09
CA LEU A 137 7.10 -5.86 0.09
C LEU A 137 7.71 -4.47 0.12
N SER A 138 8.20 -3.96 -1.00
CA SER A 138 8.67 -2.58 -1.10
C SER A 138 7.96 -1.86 -2.24
N LEU A 139 7.69 -0.58 -2.07
CA LEU A 139 7.14 0.33 -3.08
C LEU A 139 8.01 1.58 -3.12
N GLN A 140 8.32 2.04 -4.33
CA GLN A 140 9.09 3.26 -4.56
C GLN A 140 8.43 4.08 -5.67
N SER A 141 8.26 5.38 -5.45
CA SER A 141 7.72 6.35 -6.41
C SER A 141 8.13 7.77 -6.02
N SER A 142 7.80 8.76 -6.87
CA SER A 142 7.98 10.18 -6.53
C SER A 142 7.06 10.66 -5.40
N LEU A 143 5.89 10.02 -5.22
CA LEU A 143 4.90 10.36 -4.21
C LEU A 143 5.18 9.71 -2.87
N ALA A 144 5.64 8.46 -2.86
CA ALA A 144 5.83 7.69 -1.65
C ALA A 144 6.85 6.56 -1.82
N ASN A 145 7.49 6.23 -0.70
CA ASN A 145 8.24 5.00 -0.50
C ASN A 145 7.58 4.22 0.63
N ALA A 146 7.40 2.91 0.48
CA ALA A 146 6.81 2.08 1.52
C ALA A 146 7.50 0.72 1.61
N SER A 147 7.42 0.11 2.78
CA SER A 147 7.82 -1.27 2.99
C SER A 147 6.86 -1.98 3.93
N ALA A 148 6.73 -3.29 3.75
CA ALA A 148 5.97 -4.15 4.63
C ALA A 148 6.59 -5.55 4.69
N GLN A 149 6.37 -6.22 5.81
CA GLN A 149 6.70 -7.62 6.02
C GLN A 149 5.69 -8.23 6.99
N GLY A 150 5.59 -9.54 6.99
CA GLY A 150 4.69 -10.22 7.92
C GLY A 150 4.64 -11.72 7.75
N SER A 151 3.78 -12.34 8.54
CA SER A 151 3.52 -13.77 8.49
C SER A 151 2.10 -14.09 8.94
N VAL A 152 1.60 -15.21 8.43
CA VAL A 152 0.36 -15.86 8.84
C VAL A 152 0.67 -17.33 9.08
N THR A 153 0.43 -17.81 10.30
CA THR A 153 0.60 -19.23 10.63
C THR A 153 -0.68 -20.01 10.36
N GLY A 154 -0.58 -21.33 10.22
CA GLY A 154 -1.74 -22.21 10.05
C GLY A 154 -2.73 -22.19 11.20
N GLN A 155 -2.31 -21.72 12.39
CA GLN A 155 -3.16 -21.49 13.57
C GLN A 155 -3.83 -20.10 13.54
N GLY A 156 -3.80 -19.40 12.40
CA GLY A 156 -4.43 -18.10 12.25
C GLY A 156 -3.72 -16.93 12.94
N GLN A 157 -2.54 -17.15 13.55
CA GLN A 157 -1.74 -16.07 14.11
C GLN A 157 -1.17 -15.22 12.98
N LYS A 158 -1.26 -13.90 13.13
CA LYS A 158 -0.85 -12.94 12.11
C LYS A 158 0.11 -11.94 12.72
N GLN A 159 1.22 -11.68 12.05
CA GLN A 159 2.11 -10.59 12.40
C GLN A 159 2.40 -9.77 11.16
N PHE A 160 2.17 -8.47 11.22
CA PHE A 160 2.47 -7.56 10.12
C PHE A 160 3.16 -6.32 10.67
N GLN A 161 4.10 -5.79 9.92
CA GLN A 161 4.66 -4.48 10.15
C GLN A 161 4.87 -3.80 8.81
N GLY A 162 4.73 -2.48 8.79
CA GLY A 162 5.01 -1.69 7.61
C GLY A 162 5.28 -0.23 7.94
N SER A 163 5.89 0.45 7.00
CA SER A 163 6.15 1.87 7.05
C SER A 163 5.96 2.49 5.68
N ALA A 164 5.64 3.79 5.68
CA ALA A 164 5.54 4.58 4.46
C ALA A 164 6.04 6.00 4.71
N ASP A 165 6.76 6.52 3.73
CA ASP A 165 7.28 7.87 3.68
C ASP A 165 6.67 8.57 2.46
N ILE A 166 5.78 9.52 2.70
CA ILE A 166 5.01 10.22 1.67
C ILE A 166 5.58 11.62 1.49
N ASN A 167 5.89 11.97 0.24
CA ASN A 167 6.33 13.30 -0.17
C ASN A 167 5.11 14.21 -0.33
N LEU A 168 4.82 15.00 0.70
CA LEU A 168 3.67 15.88 0.71
C LEU A 168 3.79 17.00 -0.34
N ALA A 169 5.00 17.48 -0.64
CA ALA A 169 5.16 18.50 -1.68
C ALA A 169 4.69 17.99 -3.05
N GLU A 170 5.07 16.76 -3.41
CA GLU A 170 4.64 16.14 -4.67
C GLU A 170 3.16 15.75 -4.66
N VAL A 171 2.65 15.25 -3.53
CA VAL A 171 1.22 14.92 -3.42
C VAL A 171 0.34 16.17 -3.58
N PHE A 172 0.69 17.26 -2.91
CA PHE A 172 -0.08 18.50 -2.95
C PHE A 172 0.06 19.24 -4.29
N SER A 173 1.18 19.09 -5.00
CA SER A 173 1.33 19.67 -6.35
C SER A 173 0.48 18.95 -7.39
N GLN A 174 0.25 17.65 -7.21
CA GLN A 174 -0.55 16.83 -8.13
C GLN A 174 -2.04 16.78 -7.78
N LEU A 175 -2.40 16.99 -6.51
CA LEU A 175 -3.77 16.91 -5.99
C LEU A 175 -4.25 18.18 -5.25
N PRO A 176 -4.04 19.40 -5.80
CA PRO A 176 -4.36 20.63 -5.09
C PRO A 176 -5.86 20.78 -4.79
N HIS A 177 -6.74 20.38 -5.70
CA HIS A 177 -8.19 20.55 -5.50
C HIS A 177 -8.76 19.49 -4.55
N THR A 178 -8.31 18.24 -4.69
CA THR A 178 -8.71 17.12 -3.84
C THR A 178 -8.35 17.38 -2.38
N LEU A 179 -7.19 17.97 -2.14
CA LEU A 179 -6.70 18.30 -0.80
C LEU A 179 -7.12 19.68 -0.30
N LYS A 180 -7.89 20.42 -1.10
CA LYS A 180 -8.34 21.80 -0.81
C LYS A 180 -7.16 22.70 -0.42
N LEU A 181 -6.05 22.56 -1.16
CA LEU A 181 -4.92 23.44 -1.00
C LEU A 181 -5.33 24.84 -1.47
N ARG A 182 -4.91 25.84 -0.69
CA ARG A 182 -5.15 27.23 -1.01
C ARG A 182 -4.47 27.61 -2.34
N GLU A 183 -5.21 28.25 -3.26
CA GLU A 183 -4.75 28.55 -4.62
C GLU A 183 -3.44 29.34 -4.68
N ASP A 184 -3.16 30.19 -3.69
CA ASP A 184 -1.97 31.03 -3.63
C ASP A 184 -0.79 30.39 -2.88
N THR A 185 -0.88 29.09 -2.60
CA THR A 185 0.09 28.33 -1.81
C THR A 185 0.72 27.22 -2.63
N THR A 186 2.05 27.11 -2.56
CA THR A 186 2.81 26.00 -3.13
C THR A 186 3.69 25.39 -2.06
N LEU A 187 3.54 24.09 -1.81
CA LEU A 187 4.38 23.35 -0.88
C LEU A 187 5.67 22.89 -1.59
N SER A 188 6.82 23.19 -0.99
CA SER A 188 8.15 22.83 -1.52
C SER A 188 8.85 21.74 -0.70
N GLU A 189 8.48 21.58 0.58
CA GLU A 189 9.01 20.54 1.46
C GLU A 189 7.89 20.03 2.37
N GLY A 190 7.86 18.72 2.58
CA GLY A 190 6.97 18.09 3.54
C GLY A 190 7.05 16.58 3.46
N LYS A 191 7.22 15.92 4.61
CA LYS A 191 7.27 14.46 4.69
C LYS A 191 6.31 13.95 5.75
N LEU A 192 5.40 13.06 5.34
CA LEU A 192 4.57 12.27 6.24
C LEU A 192 5.18 10.87 6.36
N ALA A 193 5.68 10.55 7.54
CA ALA A 193 6.15 9.23 7.92
C ALA A 193 5.05 8.48 8.66
N LEU A 194 4.73 7.27 8.19
CA LEU A 194 3.75 6.36 8.76
C LEU A 194 4.46 5.07 9.17
N SER A 195 4.05 4.49 10.28
CA SER A 195 4.43 3.12 10.65
C SER A 195 3.28 2.42 11.34
N ALA A 196 3.13 1.12 11.10
CA ALA A 196 2.15 0.30 11.80
C ALA A 196 2.74 -1.08 12.08
N SER A 197 2.36 -1.66 13.21
CA SER A 197 2.57 -3.06 13.53
C SER A 197 1.27 -3.67 14.05
N ILE A 198 1.00 -4.90 13.66
CA ILE A 198 -0.20 -5.64 14.00
C ILE A 198 0.22 -7.05 14.41
N LYS A 199 -0.27 -7.52 15.55
CA LYS A 199 -0.12 -8.88 16.01
C LYS A 199 -1.50 -9.42 16.37
N SER A 200 -1.94 -10.45 15.68
CA SER A 200 -3.23 -11.10 15.93
C SER A 200 -3.04 -12.53 16.38
N THR A 201 -3.75 -12.90 17.43
CA THR A 201 -4.13 -14.27 17.76
C THR A 201 -5.57 -14.51 17.31
N GLU A 202 -6.16 -15.67 17.65
CA GLU A 202 -7.57 -15.96 17.38
C GLU A 202 -8.52 -14.99 18.10
N GLU A 203 -8.17 -14.57 19.32
CA GLU A 203 -9.06 -13.78 20.19
C GLU A 203 -8.80 -12.28 20.14
N VAL A 204 -7.55 -11.89 19.89
CA VAL A 204 -7.09 -10.51 20.07
C VAL A 204 -6.20 -10.07 18.92
N THR A 205 -6.44 -8.88 18.40
CA THR A 205 -5.55 -8.16 17.50
C THR A 205 -4.97 -6.94 18.21
N ALA A 206 -3.71 -7.02 18.61
CA ALA A 206 -2.94 -5.88 19.08
C ALA A 206 -2.40 -5.06 17.91
N PHE A 207 -2.39 -3.73 18.05
CA PHE A 207 -1.86 -2.83 17.05
C PHE A 207 -1.05 -1.71 17.70
N GLU A 208 -0.05 -1.22 16.97
CA GLU A 208 0.67 0.02 17.25
C GLU A 208 0.83 0.77 15.95
N SER A 209 0.61 2.08 15.97
CA SER A 209 0.70 2.92 14.79
C SER A 209 1.28 4.29 15.14
N THR A 210 2.06 4.84 14.21
CA THR A 210 2.57 6.20 14.31
C THR A 210 2.37 6.92 12.98
N ALA A 211 2.05 8.20 13.07
CA ALA A 211 2.03 9.12 11.94
C ALA A 211 2.77 10.38 12.36
N ARG A 212 3.68 10.87 11.51
CA ARG A 212 4.49 12.04 11.81
C ARG A 212 4.70 12.89 10.57
N VAL A 213 4.31 14.15 10.68
CA VAL A 213 4.66 15.17 9.68
C VAL A 213 5.87 15.94 10.19
N ASN A 214 6.94 15.93 9.40
CA ASN A 214 8.13 16.75 9.65
C ASN A 214 8.19 17.88 8.64
N ARG A 215 8.48 19.09 9.14
CA ARG A 215 8.89 20.28 8.36
C ARG A 215 8.06 20.50 7.11
N LEU A 216 7.00 21.30 7.21
CA LEU A 216 6.30 21.79 6.05
C LEU A 216 6.91 23.14 5.65
N LYS A 217 7.27 23.30 4.38
CA LYS A 217 7.70 24.59 3.83
C LYS A 217 7.07 24.83 2.48
N GLY A 218 6.81 26.08 2.20
CA GLY A 218 6.24 26.51 0.94
C GLY A 218 6.32 28.01 0.75
N ILE A 219 5.59 28.47 -0.25
CA ILE A 219 5.46 29.88 -0.59
C ILE A 219 3.97 30.20 -0.63
N ARG A 220 3.58 31.33 -0.03
CA ARG A 220 2.24 31.89 -0.11
C ARG A 220 2.29 33.34 -0.58
N LYS A 221 1.64 33.66 -1.69
CA LYS A 221 1.72 35.00 -2.33
C LYS A 221 3.16 35.52 -2.45
N GLY A 222 4.10 34.66 -2.85
CA GLY A 222 5.52 34.99 -2.94
C GLY A 222 6.27 35.09 -1.60
N LYS A 223 5.61 34.91 -0.45
CA LYS A 223 6.25 34.94 0.88
C LYS A 223 6.53 33.52 1.39
N PRO A 224 7.73 33.26 1.95
CA PRO A 224 8.04 31.97 2.54
C PRO A 224 7.10 31.68 3.71
N ILE A 225 6.55 30.47 3.74
CA ILE A 225 5.82 29.92 4.88
C ILE A 225 6.53 28.65 5.34
N ALA A 226 6.59 28.45 6.65
CA ALA A 226 7.19 27.26 7.22
C ALA A 226 6.48 26.86 8.51
N TRP A 227 6.41 25.56 8.71
CA TRP A 227 6.02 24.91 9.95
C TRP A 227 7.13 23.95 10.35
N ASN A 228 7.97 24.41 11.26
CA ASN A 228 9.19 23.71 11.66
C ASN A 228 8.96 22.68 12.78
N GLN A 229 7.90 22.87 13.58
CA GLN A 229 7.57 21.94 14.65
C GLN A 229 6.83 20.72 14.11
N PRO A 230 7.25 19.49 14.47
CA PRO A 230 6.62 18.28 13.98
C PRO A 230 5.23 18.09 14.58
N ILE A 231 4.35 17.48 13.80
CA ILE A 231 3.08 16.92 14.29
C ILE A 231 3.27 15.41 14.37
N SER A 232 2.92 14.80 15.50
CA SER A 232 2.96 13.35 15.64
C SER A 232 1.73 12.81 16.34
N ILE A 233 1.21 11.71 15.80
CA ILE A 233 0.17 10.88 16.38
C ILE A 233 0.77 9.51 16.63
N LYS A 234 0.51 8.95 17.81
CA LYS A 234 0.79 7.56 18.15
C LYS A 234 -0.47 6.92 18.72
N ALA A 235 -0.80 5.73 18.28
CA ALA A 235 -1.93 4.97 18.81
C ALA A 235 -1.53 3.51 18.98
N SER A 236 -1.80 2.95 20.16
CA SER A 236 -1.69 1.52 20.44
C SER A 236 -2.94 1.02 21.15
N GLY A 237 -3.25 -0.25 20.95
CA GLY A 237 -4.41 -0.86 21.54
C GLY A 237 -4.65 -2.28 21.08
N LYS A 238 -5.83 -2.79 21.41
CA LYS A 238 -6.26 -4.16 21.13
C LYS A 238 -7.70 -4.16 20.63
N LYS A 239 -7.99 -5.01 19.66
CA LYS A 239 -9.33 -5.36 19.21
C LYS A 239 -9.63 -6.81 19.62
N SER A 240 -10.79 -7.05 20.20
CA SER A 240 -11.31 -8.39 20.49
C SER A 240 -12.81 -8.46 20.19
N ALA A 241 -13.47 -9.56 20.54
CA ALA A 241 -14.92 -9.69 20.46
C ALA A 241 -15.68 -8.61 21.26
N LEU A 242 -15.06 -8.05 22.31
CA LEU A 242 -15.64 -6.99 23.14
C LEU A 242 -15.54 -5.59 22.50
N GLY A 243 -14.87 -5.46 21.35
CA GLY A 243 -14.66 -4.20 20.66
C GLY A 243 -13.19 -3.75 20.69
N ILE A 244 -12.98 -2.44 20.51
CA ILE A 244 -11.65 -1.82 20.45
C ILE A 244 -11.36 -1.14 21.78
N ARG A 245 -10.20 -1.44 22.36
CA ARG A 245 -9.61 -0.75 23.49
C ARG A 245 -8.32 -0.08 23.05
N ILE A 246 -8.23 1.22 23.29
CA ILE A 246 -7.04 2.04 23.12
C ILE A 246 -6.24 1.99 24.42
N ASP A 247 -5.03 1.47 24.35
CA ASP A 247 -4.10 1.45 25.49
C ASP A 247 -3.39 2.80 25.62
N ASN A 248 -3.03 3.41 24.49
CA ASN A 248 -2.44 4.76 24.46
C ASN A 248 -2.72 5.44 23.12
N LEU A 249 -3.35 6.60 23.16
CA LEU A 249 -3.44 7.57 22.08
C LEU A 249 -2.67 8.82 22.51
N SER A 250 -1.72 9.27 21.69
CA SER A 250 -0.94 10.47 21.98
C SER A 250 -0.82 11.32 20.72
N LEU A 251 -1.27 12.57 20.83
CA LEU A 251 -1.15 13.62 19.82
C LEU A 251 -0.21 14.69 20.37
N ARG A 252 0.80 15.06 19.59
CA ARG A 252 1.76 16.12 19.93
C ARG A 252 1.93 17.05 18.74
N SER A 253 1.81 18.34 19.00
CA SER A 253 2.07 19.41 18.05
C SER A 253 2.35 20.72 18.81
N SER A 254 2.67 21.79 18.09
CA SER A 254 2.95 23.10 18.67
C SER A 254 1.73 23.79 19.29
N PHE A 255 0.51 23.35 18.95
CA PHE A 255 -0.74 24.01 19.34
C PHE A 255 -1.81 23.06 19.84
N LEU A 256 -1.60 21.75 19.75
CA LEU A 256 -2.55 20.73 20.18
C LEU A 256 -1.79 19.53 20.74
N ASN A 257 -2.04 19.25 22.00
CA ASN A 257 -1.53 18.09 22.71
C ASN A 257 -2.72 17.31 23.26
N GLY A 258 -2.70 16.00 23.07
CA GLY A 258 -3.76 15.14 23.53
C GLY A 258 -3.22 13.79 23.98
N ASP A 259 -3.78 13.26 25.05
CA ASP A 259 -3.56 11.89 25.48
C ASP A 259 -4.90 11.21 25.74
N GLY A 260 -5.00 9.93 25.42
CA GLY A 260 -6.24 9.19 25.63
C GLY A 260 -6.03 7.70 25.79
N GLN A 261 -6.97 7.08 26.49
CA GLN A 261 -7.01 5.63 26.73
C GLN A 261 -8.43 5.20 27.09
N GLY A 262 -8.78 3.95 26.81
CA GLY A 262 -10.09 3.38 27.11
C GLY A 262 -10.73 2.68 25.93
N ASP A 263 -12.00 2.34 26.07
CA ASP A 263 -12.83 1.75 25.02
C ASP A 263 -13.93 2.75 24.57
N LEU A 264 -14.80 2.33 23.65
CA LEU A 264 -15.89 3.18 23.14
C LEU A 264 -16.90 3.61 24.22
N GLY A 265 -17.02 2.86 25.31
CA GLY A 265 -17.94 3.20 26.41
C GLY A 265 -17.31 4.09 27.48
N ASN A 266 -16.01 3.98 27.69
CA ASN A 266 -15.28 4.64 28.79
C ASN A 266 -13.95 5.25 28.32
N MET A 267 -13.99 6.09 27.30
CA MET A 267 -12.81 6.79 26.81
C MET A 267 -12.43 7.94 27.75
N ARG A 268 -11.20 7.95 28.23
CA ARG A 268 -10.62 9.12 28.93
C ARG A 268 -9.69 9.84 27.98
N VAL A 269 -9.90 11.14 27.83
CA VAL A 269 -9.08 12.00 26.96
C VAL A 269 -8.72 13.28 27.71
N THR A 270 -7.44 13.62 27.68
CA THR A 270 -6.93 14.93 28.09
C THR A 270 -6.50 15.68 26.85
N LEU A 271 -7.04 16.88 26.63
CA LEU A 271 -6.71 17.74 25.49
C LEU A 271 -6.26 19.11 26.00
N SER A 272 -5.18 19.61 25.44
CA SER A 272 -4.69 20.98 25.60
C SER A 272 -4.49 21.58 24.22
N ALA A 273 -5.20 22.67 23.93
CA ALA A 273 -5.20 23.30 22.62
C ALA A 273 -5.03 24.82 22.73
N ASP A 274 -4.17 25.38 21.89
CA ASP A 274 -4.10 26.80 21.58
C ASP A 274 -4.73 27.01 20.19
N LEU A 275 -6.02 27.34 20.17
CA LEU A 275 -6.76 27.55 18.93
C LEU A 275 -6.21 28.74 18.13
N ALA A 276 -5.67 29.76 18.80
CA ALA A 276 -5.07 30.91 18.12
C ALA A 276 -3.76 30.53 17.43
N ALA A 277 -2.94 29.66 18.04
CA ALA A 277 -1.78 29.07 17.38
C ALA A 277 -2.19 28.12 16.24
N ALA A 278 -3.21 27.27 16.46
CA ALA A 278 -3.70 26.34 15.43
C ALA A 278 -4.17 27.08 14.17
N LEU A 279 -5.02 28.11 14.34
CA LEU A 279 -5.49 28.93 13.22
C LEU A 279 -4.36 29.69 12.53
N ARG A 280 -3.37 30.19 13.28
CA ARG A 280 -2.18 30.87 12.70
C ARG A 280 -1.33 29.92 11.86
N GLU A 281 -1.18 28.67 12.27
CA GLU A 281 -0.41 27.67 11.53
C GLU A 281 -1.18 27.11 10.32
N LEU A 282 -2.44 26.69 10.51
CA LEU A 282 -3.25 26.07 9.45
C LEU A 282 -3.54 27.03 8.29
N LYS A 283 -3.88 28.30 8.57
CA LYS A 283 -4.13 29.33 7.54
C LYS A 283 -2.93 29.65 6.65
N LYS A 284 -1.75 29.11 6.95
CA LYS A 284 -0.59 29.21 6.05
C LYS A 284 -0.73 28.27 4.86
N PHE A 285 -1.44 27.14 5.00
CA PHE A 285 -1.41 26.04 4.03
C PHE A 285 -2.78 25.69 3.44
N VAL A 286 -3.85 25.74 4.23
CA VAL A 286 -5.21 25.32 3.82
C VAL A 286 -6.21 26.46 3.94
N ASP A 287 -7.26 26.41 3.11
CA ASP A 287 -8.41 27.33 3.18
C ASP A 287 -9.43 26.94 4.27
#